data_AF-A0AAW2MNK5-F1
#
_entry.id   AF-A0AAW2MNK5-F1
#
_cell.length_a   1.000
_cell.length_b   1.000
_cell.length_c   1.000
_cell.angle_alpha   90.00
_cell.angle_beta   90.00
_cell.angle_gamma   90.00
#
_symmetry.space_group_name_H-M   'P 1'
#
loop_
_entity.id
_entity.type
_entity.pdbx_description
1 polymer ?
#
loop_
_entity_poly.entity_id
_entity_poly.type
_entity_poly.pdbx_seq_one_letter_code
_entity_poly.pdbx_strand_id
1 'polypeptide(L)'
;MKGVAVIFVVVLAVVSLMAKPGEAISCGDVQGSLAPCLAYLTGGGEPSSSCCGGVRSLTGSLQSQQDRQTACYCMKSAASSFSVRSDAASNLPGKCGVSIGMTVTPDIDCSKVS
;
A
#
# COMPACT_ATOMS: atom_id res chain seq x y z
N MET A 1 14.43 -5.61 38.20
CA MET A 1 13.98 -6.52 37.11
C MET A 1 12.45 -6.56 36.94
N LYS A 2 11.66 -6.50 38.02
CA LYS A 2 10.18 -6.44 37.97
C LYS A 2 9.63 -5.23 37.21
N GLY A 3 10.22 -4.05 37.42
CA GLY A 3 9.77 -2.79 36.81
C GLY A 3 10.00 -2.70 35.31
N VAL A 4 11.07 -3.32 34.79
CA VAL A 4 11.37 -3.34 33.34
C VAL A 4 10.38 -4.22 32.60
N ALA A 5 10.01 -5.37 33.17
CA ALA A 5 8.98 -6.24 32.60
C ALA A 5 7.60 -5.55 32.58
N VAL A 6 7.23 -4.83 33.64
CA VAL A 6 5.98 -4.06 33.68
C VAL A 6 5.99 -2.92 32.66
N ILE A 7 7.10 -2.20 32.51
CA ILE A 7 7.24 -1.15 31.49
C ILE A 7 7.14 -1.72 30.08
N PHE A 8 7.81 -2.84 29.78
CA PHE A 8 7.71 -3.50 28.47
C PHE A 8 6.30 -3.99 28.18
N VAL A 9 5.62 -4.60 29.15
CA VAL A 9 4.24 -5.08 28.97
C VAL A 9 3.27 -3.92 28.80
N VAL A 10 3.45 -2.81 29.53
CA VAL A 10 2.63 -1.61 29.37
C VAL A 10 2.88 -0.97 28.00
N VAL A 11 4.13 -0.86 27.55
CA VAL A 11 4.47 -0.34 26.21
C VAL A 11 3.89 -1.23 25.11
N LEU A 12 3.96 -2.56 25.24
CA LEU A 12 3.34 -3.49 24.29
C LEU A 12 1.80 -3.39 24.33
N ALA A 13 1.21 -3.11 25.49
CA ALA A 13 -0.23 -2.88 25.65
C ALA A 13 -0.70 -1.54 25.06
N VAL A 14 0.05 -0.43 25.21
CA VAL A 14 -0.30 0.83 24.53
C VAL A 14 -0.04 0.79 23.03
N VAL A 15 0.90 -0.03 22.55
CA VAL A 15 1.07 -0.29 21.10
C VAL A 15 -0.10 -1.10 20.54
N SER A 16 -0.68 -2.02 21.32
CA SER A 16 -1.88 -2.79 20.91
C SER A 16 -3.20 -2.04 21.08
N LEU A 17 -3.24 -0.99 21.91
CA LEU A 17 -4.39 -0.08 22.06
C LEU A 17 -4.49 0.97 20.92
N MET A 18 -3.56 0.96 19.97
CA MET A 18 -3.68 1.72 18.70
C MET A 18 -4.41 0.92 17.61
N ALA A 19 -4.97 -0.25 17.92
CA ALA A 19 -5.91 -0.93 17.04
C ALA A 19 -7.29 -0.25 17.17
N LYS A 20 -7.51 0.76 16.35
CA LYS A 20 -8.84 1.38 16.17
C LYS A 20 -9.79 0.33 15.57
N PRO A 21 -11.05 0.24 16.02
CA PRO A 21 -12.02 -0.64 15.39
C PRO A 21 -12.33 -0.07 13.99
N GLY A 22 -11.90 -0.80 12.95
CA GLY A 22 -11.97 -0.38 11.55
C GLY A 22 -10.63 0.19 11.07
N GLU A 23 -9.68 -0.66 10.71
CA GLU A 23 -8.37 -0.22 10.22
C GLU A 23 -8.49 0.33 8.80
N ALA A 24 -8.77 1.63 8.70
CA ALA A 24 -8.58 2.37 7.46
C ALA A 24 -7.11 2.23 7.05
N ILE A 25 -6.88 1.75 5.83
CA ILE A 25 -5.53 1.60 5.26
C ILE A 25 -4.75 2.92 5.37
N SER A 26 -3.47 2.89 5.78
CA SER A 26 -2.64 4.09 5.83
C SER A 26 -1.72 4.22 4.62
N CYS A 27 -1.22 5.42 4.35
CA CYS A 27 -0.19 5.60 3.32
C CYS A 27 1.11 4.85 3.64
N GLY A 28 1.42 4.63 4.92
CA GLY A 28 2.56 3.81 5.32
C GLY A 28 2.40 2.35 4.88
N ASP A 29 1.20 1.80 5.00
CA ASP A 29 0.90 0.42 4.58
C ASP A 29 0.95 0.27 3.06
N VAL A 30 0.41 1.26 2.34
CA VAL A 30 0.47 1.32 0.87
C VAL A 30 1.92 1.39 0.39
N GLN A 31 2.71 2.30 0.96
CA GLN A 31 4.12 2.46 0.60
C GLN A 31 4.93 1.22 0.97
N GLY A 32 4.71 0.62 2.15
CA GLY A 32 5.37 -0.61 2.57
C GLY A 32 5.08 -1.78 1.63
N SER A 33 3.83 -1.89 1.17
CA SER A 33 3.40 -2.91 0.22
C SER A 33 4.01 -2.70 -1.19
N LEU A 34 4.21 -1.45 -1.61
CA LEU A 34 4.73 -1.10 -2.94
C LEU A 34 6.25 -0.86 -2.99
N ALA A 35 6.92 -0.72 -1.85
CA ALA A 35 8.37 -0.59 -1.76
C ALA A 35 9.15 -1.62 -2.60
N PRO A 36 8.83 -2.94 -2.57
CA PRO A 36 9.51 -3.92 -3.43
C PRO A 36 9.27 -3.71 -4.94
N CYS A 37 8.26 -2.93 -5.32
CA CYS A 37 7.93 -2.64 -6.71
C CYS A 37 8.70 -1.45 -7.29
N LEU A 38 9.42 -0.66 -6.49
CA LEU A 38 10.07 0.59 -6.94
C LEU A 38 11.00 0.40 -8.15
N ALA A 39 11.78 -0.69 -8.17
CA ALA A 39 12.68 -0.99 -9.28
C ALA A 39 11.92 -1.21 -10.60
N TYR A 40 10.80 -1.93 -10.54
CA TYR A 40 9.93 -2.14 -11.70
C TYR A 40 9.16 -0.86 -12.07
N LEU A 41 8.64 -0.14 -11.07
CA LEU A 41 7.85 1.08 -11.27
C LEU A 41 8.67 2.23 -11.91
N THR A 42 9.98 2.25 -11.72
CA THR A 42 10.87 3.28 -12.30
C THR A 42 11.67 2.76 -13.51
N GLY A 43 12.08 1.48 -13.52
CA GLY A 43 12.91 0.88 -14.57
C GLY A 43 12.16 0.03 -15.60
N GLY A 44 10.93 -0.41 -15.30
CA GLY A 44 10.19 -1.39 -16.10
C GLY A 44 10.69 -2.84 -15.88
N GLY A 45 10.47 -3.70 -16.88
CA GLY A 45 10.88 -5.11 -16.82
C GLY A 45 9.80 -6.04 -16.25
N GLU A 46 10.19 -6.94 -15.36
CA GLU A 46 9.30 -7.91 -14.71
C GLU A 46 9.24 -7.60 -13.19
N PRO A 47 8.05 -7.51 -12.57
CA PRO A 47 7.95 -7.33 -11.13
C PRO A 47 8.49 -8.57 -10.41
N SER A 48 9.17 -8.35 -9.28
CA SER A 48 9.62 -9.44 -8.43
C SER A 48 8.44 -10.15 -7.75
N SER A 49 8.69 -11.37 -7.25
CA SER A 49 7.72 -12.09 -6.44
C SER A 49 7.32 -11.31 -5.17
N SER A 50 8.27 -10.61 -4.54
CA SER A 50 8.00 -9.74 -3.40
C SER A 50 7.13 -8.54 -3.77
N CYS A 51 7.34 -7.95 -4.95
CA CYS A 51 6.49 -6.89 -5.47
C CYS A 51 5.05 -7.40 -5.66
N CYS A 52 4.87 -8.52 -6.35
CA CYS A 52 3.52 -9.06 -6.56
C CYS A 52 2.85 -9.55 -5.27
N GLY A 53 3.62 -10.04 -4.29
CA GLY A 53 3.12 -10.32 -2.94
C GLY A 53 2.58 -9.05 -2.27
N GLY A 54 3.33 -7.95 -2.33
CA GLY A 54 2.90 -6.66 -1.82
C GLY A 54 1.64 -6.11 -2.51
N VAL A 55 1.56 -6.19 -3.84
CA VAL A 55 0.36 -5.76 -4.58
C VAL A 55 -0.87 -6.60 -4.21
N ARG A 56 -0.70 -7.93 -4.03
CA ARG A 56 -1.78 -8.82 -3.58
C ARG A 56 -2.27 -8.45 -2.18
N SER A 57 -1.35 -8.24 -1.24
CA SER A 57 -1.69 -7.79 0.12
C SER A 57 -2.43 -6.46 0.10
N LEU A 58 -1.91 -5.47 -0.65
CA LEU A 58 -2.57 -4.18 -0.80
C LEU A 58 -3.99 -4.34 -1.35
N THR A 59 -4.16 -5.12 -2.41
CA THR A 59 -5.47 -5.39 -3.01
C THR A 59 -6.45 -6.04 -2.03
N GLY A 60 -5.96 -6.97 -1.20
CA GLY A 60 -6.76 -7.61 -0.15
C GLY A 60 -7.28 -6.62 0.91
N SER A 61 -6.52 -5.57 1.18
CA SER A 61 -6.88 -4.49 2.11
C SER A 61 -7.84 -3.44 1.51
N LEU A 62 -8.08 -3.45 0.20
CA LEU A 62 -9.00 -2.52 -0.46
C LEU A 62 -10.46 -3.00 -0.38
N GLN A 63 -10.96 -3.19 0.85
CA GLN A 63 -12.28 -3.78 1.11
C GLN A 63 -13.43 -2.78 0.87
N SER A 64 -13.21 -1.50 1.17
CA SER A 64 -14.22 -0.44 1.04
C SER A 64 -13.86 0.60 -0.02
N GLN A 65 -14.84 1.41 -0.42
CA GLN A 65 -14.59 2.60 -1.25
C GLN A 65 -13.58 3.54 -0.59
N GLN A 66 -13.68 3.73 0.73
CA GLN A 66 -12.80 4.61 1.49
C GLN A 66 -11.35 4.10 1.48
N ASP A 67 -11.14 2.78 1.56
CA ASP A 67 -9.79 2.18 1.48
C ASP A 67 -9.19 2.38 0.10
N ARG A 68 -9.98 2.16 -0.95
CA ARG A 68 -9.57 2.39 -2.34
C ARG A 68 -9.20 3.85 -2.60
N GLN A 69 -10.01 4.80 -2.11
CA GLN A 69 -9.72 6.22 -2.22
C GLN A 69 -8.43 6.59 -1.47
N THR A 70 -8.27 6.10 -0.24
CA THR A 70 -7.09 6.37 0.57
C THR A 70 -5.83 5.83 -0.11
N ALA A 71 -5.84 4.57 -0.53
CA ALA A 71 -4.75 3.97 -1.28
C ALA A 71 -4.43 4.75 -2.56
N CYS A 72 -5.46 5.21 -3.29
CA CYS A 72 -5.29 6.04 -4.47
C CYS A 72 -4.51 7.33 -4.18
N TYR A 73 -4.91 8.10 -3.16
CA TYR A 73 -4.21 9.33 -2.79
C TYR A 73 -2.77 9.07 -2.34
N CYS A 74 -2.54 8.00 -1.59
CA CYS A 74 -1.20 7.59 -1.16
C CYS A 74 -0.31 7.21 -2.36
N MET A 75 -0.83 6.43 -3.30
CA MET A 75 -0.12 6.04 -4.53
C MET A 75 0.18 7.25 -5.40
N LYS A 76 -0.75 8.21 -5.54
CA LYS A 76 -0.56 9.43 -6.31
C LYS A 76 0.55 10.31 -5.73
N SER A 77 0.57 10.46 -4.40
CA SER A 77 1.63 11.20 -3.70
C SER A 77 2.99 10.52 -3.86
N ALA A 78 3.05 9.19 -3.72
CA ALA A 78 4.26 8.42 -3.96
C ALA A 78 4.74 8.53 -5.42
N ALA A 79 3.83 8.42 -6.39
CA ALA A 79 4.15 8.57 -7.81
C ALA A 79 4.63 9.98 -8.18
N SER A 80 4.28 11.00 -7.39
CA SER A 80 4.83 12.35 -7.56
C SER A 80 6.24 12.47 -6.97
N SER A 81 6.57 11.64 -5.98
CA SER A 81 7.86 11.64 -5.27
C SER A 81 8.92 10.78 -5.96
N PHE A 82 8.49 9.76 -6.70
CA PHE A 82 9.35 8.86 -7.48
C PHE A 82 9.08 9.06 -8.97
N SER A 83 10.08 8.94 -9.84
CA SER A 83 9.87 8.99 -11.31
C SER A 83 9.18 7.72 -11.82
N VAL A 84 7.96 7.47 -11.36
CA VAL A 84 7.16 6.30 -11.71
C VAL A 84 6.73 6.40 -13.16
N ARG A 85 6.94 5.30 -13.88
CA ARG A 85 6.51 5.12 -15.25
C ARG A 85 5.04 4.74 -15.30
N SER A 86 4.24 5.54 -16.00
CA SER A 86 2.79 5.29 -16.15
C SER A 86 2.49 3.93 -16.78
N ASP A 87 3.32 3.48 -17.73
CA ASP A 87 3.20 2.16 -18.36
C ASP A 87 3.49 1.03 -17.37
N ALA A 88 4.52 1.17 -16.53
CA ALA A 88 4.84 0.18 -15.51
C ALA A 88 3.71 0.08 -14.48
N ALA A 89 3.24 1.22 -13.96
CA ALA A 89 2.16 1.27 -12.98
C ALA A 89 0.86 0.64 -13.52
N SER A 90 0.49 0.95 -14.77
CA SER A 90 -0.73 0.41 -15.39
C SER A 90 -0.66 -1.09 -15.66
N ASN A 91 0.53 -1.61 -15.99
CA ASN A 91 0.73 -3.03 -16.28
C ASN A 91 0.98 -3.89 -15.02
N LEU A 92 1.33 -3.28 -13.89
CA LEU A 92 1.68 -3.99 -12.67
C LEU A 92 0.60 -4.98 -12.20
N PRO A 93 -0.70 -4.61 -12.13
CA PRO A 93 -1.73 -5.53 -11.67
C PRO A 93 -1.84 -6.77 -12.57
N GLY A 94 -1.85 -6.54 -13.90
CA GLY A 94 -1.90 -7.61 -14.89
C GLY A 94 -0.69 -8.55 -14.81
N LYS A 95 0.53 -8.00 -14.68
CA LYS A 95 1.75 -8.80 -14.49
C LYS A 95 1.77 -9.59 -13.19
N CYS A 96 1.16 -9.06 -12.13
CA CYS A 96 1.05 -9.75 -10.85
C CYS A 96 -0.16 -10.70 -10.75
N GLY A 97 -0.97 -10.83 -11.82
CA GLY A 97 -2.15 -11.68 -11.85
C GLY A 97 -3.23 -11.24 -10.86
N VAL A 98 -3.33 -9.93 -10.60
CA VAL A 98 -4.32 -9.34 -9.71
C VAL A 98 -5.21 -8.40 -10.48
N SER A 99 -6.51 -8.52 -10.24
CA SER A 99 -7.51 -7.56 -10.73
C SER A 99 -7.75 -6.53 -9.65
N ILE A 100 -7.13 -5.37 -9.81
CA ILE A 100 -7.48 -4.19 -9.01
C ILE A 100 -8.64 -3.51 -9.75
N GLY A 101 -9.76 -3.28 -9.06
CA GLY A 101 -10.96 -2.65 -9.63
C GLY A 101 -10.80 -1.16 -10.00
N MET A 102 -9.56 -0.69 -10.15
CA MET A 102 -9.18 0.67 -10.50
C MET A 102 -7.88 0.68 -11.30
N THR A 103 -7.79 1.57 -12.28
CA THR A 103 -6.59 1.75 -13.10
C THR A 103 -5.61 2.65 -12.35
N VAL A 104 -4.45 2.13 -11.95
CA VAL A 104 -3.43 2.93 -11.27
C VAL A 104 -2.63 3.75 -12.29
N THR A 105 -3.13 4.94 -12.61
CA THR A 105 -2.39 5.95 -13.41
C THR A 105 -2.01 7.14 -12.53
N PRO A 106 -0.91 7.85 -12.83
CA PRO A 106 -0.54 9.05 -12.06
C PRO A 106 -1.61 10.16 -12.10
N ASP A 107 -2.40 10.22 -13.19
CA ASP A 107 -3.48 11.19 -13.39
C ASP A 107 -4.85 10.72 -12.88
N ILE A 108 -4.93 9.58 -12.18
CA ILE A 108 -6.22 9.09 -11.68
C ILE A 108 -6.87 10.14 -10.75
N ASP A 109 -8.17 10.32 -10.96
CA ASP A 109 -9.04 11.09 -10.06
C ASP A 109 -9.51 10.16 -8.93
N CYS A 110 -8.80 10.25 -7.80
CA CYS A 110 -9.06 9.41 -6.63
C CYS A 110 -10.47 9.60 -6.05
N SER A 111 -11.16 10.72 -6.31
CA SER A 111 -12.53 10.94 -5.84
C SER A 111 -13.56 10.11 -6.60
N LYS A 112 -13.22 9.58 -7.79
CA LYS A 112 -14.10 8.74 -8.61
C LYS A 112 -13.91 7.24 -8.37
N VAL A 113 -12.96 6.88 -7.50
CA VAL A 113 -12.71 5.49 -7.14
C VAL A 113 -13.87 4.98 -6.27
N SER A 114 -14.45 3.85 -6.68
CA SER A 114 -15.63 3.23 -6.08
C SER A 114 -15.31 1.85 -5.56
#